data_AF-A0A934F9L6-F1
#
_entry.id   AF-A0A934F9L6-F1
#
_cell.length_a   1.000
_cell.length_b   1.000
_cell.length_c   1.000
_cell.angle_alpha   90.00
_cell.angle_beta   90.00
_cell.angle_gamma   90.00
#
_symmetry.space_group_name_H-M   'P 1'
#
loop_
_entity.id
_entity.type
_entity.pdbx_description
1 polymer ?
#
loop_
_entity_poly.entity_id
_entity_poly.type
_entity_poly.pdbx_seq_one_letter_code
_entity_poly.pdbx_strand_id
1 'polypeptide(L)'
;MIDERNRGGATTSWSATIDSREDNRGRPLELIDEYDRVLSVTGSSLDELGRRVGEGVISDEDQDFILRHILEPLDRIMESDSPLPNLLPKDIRKKYYGHDADSFRRAVIGNPGMETQFVRDCTRFMNGERGFDGETITVATLRDEWRDLLKNWEAYRFIMQDLFAQADPDVGKALLAREREQPIDRLVAELKFLLTAHYRVRSVAWPEAQQSAPRFLCEPSESAVSSLRIDSSAARIFRVLQNAISNAVQADIATRGACEIRLWLDGREGRHLRFSLADNGRGMPPSYLDPAGRDFICRESVSHRGSSGLGLAHADTRLAAAGAELLIMSRERATPDAPFVGVLARPGTAANHTAPTYTAVRRDATAADGDYRTYVEITVPIIT
;
A
#
# COMPACT_ATOMS: atom_id res chain seq x y z
N MET A 1 -6.79 32.04 -25.32
CA MET A 1 -7.00 31.28 -26.57
C MET A 1 -5.61 30.82 -27.00
N ILE A 2 -5.13 29.75 -26.39
CA ILE A 2 -3.74 29.28 -26.55
C ILE A 2 -3.73 28.35 -27.76
N ASP A 3 -2.83 28.63 -28.68
CA ASP A 3 -2.72 28.03 -30.01
C ASP A 3 -2.19 26.59 -29.91
N GLU A 4 -2.99 25.60 -30.31
CA GLU A 4 -2.68 24.16 -30.24
C GLU A 4 -1.59 23.69 -31.24
N ARG A 5 -0.85 24.60 -31.88
CA ARG A 5 -0.05 24.26 -33.08
C ARG A 5 1.43 23.96 -32.91
N ASN A 6 1.97 23.82 -31.70
CA ASN A 6 3.43 23.62 -31.53
C ASN A 6 3.85 22.51 -30.55
N ARG A 7 3.24 21.31 -30.65
CA ARG A 7 3.78 20.08 -30.02
C ARG A 7 4.71 19.29 -30.96
N GLY A 8 5.60 19.98 -31.65
CA GLY A 8 6.64 19.40 -32.52
C GLY A 8 7.97 19.21 -31.79
N GLY A 9 7.96 18.68 -30.58
CA GLY A 9 9.18 18.27 -29.86
C GLY A 9 9.58 16.86 -30.29
N ALA A 10 10.87 16.63 -30.49
CA ALA A 10 11.41 15.33 -30.90
C ALA A 10 11.00 14.21 -29.92
N THR A 11 9.91 13.52 -30.25
CA THR A 11 9.58 12.25 -29.64
C THR A 11 10.63 11.25 -30.10
N THR A 12 11.47 10.79 -29.17
CA THR A 12 12.21 9.55 -29.39
C THR A 12 11.15 8.49 -29.65
N SER A 13 11.09 8.03 -30.91
CA SER A 13 10.16 7.00 -31.37
C SER A 13 10.50 5.68 -30.66
N TRP A 14 9.86 5.43 -29.51
CA TRP A 14 9.92 4.17 -28.76
C TRP A 14 8.95 3.10 -29.28
N SER A 15 8.49 3.20 -30.52
CA SER A 15 7.68 2.16 -31.16
C SER A 15 8.57 1.03 -31.70
N ALA A 16 9.24 0.31 -30.80
CA ALA A 16 9.76 -1.01 -31.14
C ALA A 16 8.59 -1.99 -31.06
N THR A 17 8.21 -2.58 -32.19
CA THR A 17 7.21 -3.65 -32.29
C THR A 17 7.62 -4.80 -31.38
N ILE A 18 6.92 -4.97 -30.26
CA ILE A 18 7.17 -6.03 -29.27
C ILE A 18 6.56 -7.31 -29.82
N ASP A 19 7.36 -8.09 -30.55
CA ASP A 19 6.98 -9.42 -31.04
C ASP A 19 7.98 -10.46 -30.51
N SER A 20 7.80 -10.85 -29.24
CA SER A 20 8.09 -12.19 -28.70
C SER A 20 7.79 -12.20 -27.20
N ARG A 21 6.99 -13.17 -26.74
CA ARG A 21 6.60 -13.33 -25.33
C ARG A 21 7.75 -13.75 -24.41
N GLU A 22 8.93 -14.06 -24.94
CA GLU A 22 10.01 -14.69 -24.18
C GLU A 22 10.93 -13.71 -23.43
N ASP A 23 10.97 -12.41 -23.76
CA ASP A 23 11.90 -11.45 -23.14
C ASP A 23 11.24 -10.43 -22.16
N ASN A 24 9.98 -10.65 -21.79
CA ASN A 24 9.25 -9.69 -20.92
C ASN A 24 9.47 -9.90 -19.41
N ARG A 25 10.39 -10.78 -18.96
CA ARG A 25 10.54 -11.11 -17.53
C ARG A 25 11.16 -9.97 -16.71
N GLY A 26 12.07 -9.17 -17.27
CA GLY A 26 12.68 -8.02 -16.57
C GLY A 26 11.80 -6.76 -16.54
N ARG A 27 10.90 -6.65 -17.50
CA ARG A 27 10.08 -5.46 -17.76
C ARG A 27 9.28 -4.92 -16.57
N PRO A 28 8.68 -5.75 -15.70
CA PRO A 28 7.96 -5.23 -14.54
C PRO A 28 8.83 -4.41 -13.59
N LEU A 29 10.08 -4.83 -13.37
CA LEU A 29 11.00 -4.13 -12.47
C LEU A 29 11.56 -2.87 -13.10
N GLU A 30 11.92 -2.94 -14.38
CA GLU A 30 12.36 -1.78 -15.14
C GLU A 30 11.30 -0.68 -15.16
N LEU A 31 10.03 -1.05 -15.32
CA LEU A 31 8.93 -0.08 -15.30
C LEU A 31 8.69 0.50 -13.91
N ILE A 32 8.80 -0.29 -12.83
CA ILE A 32 8.76 0.26 -11.46
C ILE A 32 9.91 1.25 -11.24
N ASP A 33 11.11 0.92 -11.71
CA ASP A 33 12.29 1.79 -11.59
C ASP A 33 12.15 3.07 -12.42
N GLU A 34 11.50 2.97 -13.59
CA GLU A 34 11.16 4.13 -14.40
C GLU A 34 10.19 5.07 -13.69
N TYR A 35 9.15 4.54 -13.06
CA TYR A 35 8.23 5.34 -12.24
C TYR A 35 8.96 5.98 -11.06
N ASP A 36 9.73 5.22 -10.28
CA ASP A 36 10.53 5.73 -9.15
C ASP A 36 11.44 6.90 -9.60
N ARG A 37 12.10 6.75 -10.75
CA ARG A 37 12.95 7.79 -11.34
C ARG A 37 12.17 9.02 -11.76
N VAL A 38 11.07 8.87 -12.49
CA VAL A 38 10.25 10.00 -12.96
C VAL A 38 9.71 10.79 -11.78
N LEU A 39 9.13 10.11 -10.79
CA LEU A 39 8.62 10.75 -9.59
C LEU A 39 9.75 11.46 -8.80
N SER A 40 10.92 10.84 -8.66
CA SER A 40 12.06 11.50 -8.02
C SER A 40 12.50 12.80 -8.73
N VAL A 41 12.57 12.77 -10.06
CA VAL A 41 12.91 13.95 -10.88
C VAL A 41 11.84 15.04 -10.76
N THR A 42 10.56 14.67 -10.81
CA THR A 42 9.45 15.63 -10.66
C THR A 42 9.47 16.29 -9.28
N GLY A 43 9.70 15.53 -8.21
CA GLY A 43 9.84 16.08 -6.85
C GLY A 43 10.99 17.08 -6.74
N SER A 44 12.16 16.73 -7.29
CA SER A 44 13.32 17.64 -7.34
C SER A 44 13.02 18.92 -8.12
N SER A 45 12.23 18.80 -9.19
CA SER A 45 11.82 19.93 -10.04
C SER A 45 10.83 20.85 -9.31
N LEU A 46 9.91 20.32 -8.49
CA LEU A 46 9.05 21.13 -7.62
C LEU A 46 9.85 21.89 -6.55
N ASP A 47 10.93 21.30 -6.04
CA ASP A 47 11.82 21.98 -5.10
C ASP A 47 12.54 23.15 -5.76
N GLU A 48 13.04 22.97 -6.98
CA GLU A 48 13.60 24.04 -7.82
C GLU A 48 12.56 25.13 -8.13
N LEU A 49 11.37 24.75 -8.56
CA LEU A 49 10.29 25.69 -8.90
C LEU A 49 9.98 26.62 -7.73
N GLY A 50 9.89 26.10 -6.52
CA GLY A 50 9.62 26.95 -5.35
C GLY A 50 10.80 27.83 -4.95
N ARG A 51 12.04 27.49 -5.34
CA ARG A 51 13.19 28.42 -5.23
C ARG A 51 13.14 29.53 -6.28
N ARG A 52 12.65 29.23 -7.48
CA ARG A 52 12.52 30.20 -8.59
C ARG A 52 11.40 31.21 -8.37
N VAL A 53 10.20 30.73 -8.06
CA VAL A 53 8.97 31.55 -8.01
C VAL A 53 8.89 32.37 -6.71
N GLY A 54 9.40 31.86 -5.59
CA GLY A 54 9.21 32.50 -4.28
C GLY A 54 7.72 32.71 -3.96
N GLU A 55 7.35 33.93 -3.59
CA GLU A 55 5.95 34.37 -3.39
C GLU A 55 5.40 35.18 -4.60
N GLY A 56 6.14 35.22 -5.72
CA GLY A 56 5.84 36.08 -6.86
C GLY A 56 4.83 35.51 -7.86
N VAL A 57 4.50 36.32 -8.86
CA VAL A 57 3.76 35.89 -10.05
C VAL A 57 4.69 35.03 -10.90
N ILE A 58 4.19 33.89 -11.39
CA ILE A 58 4.98 33.01 -12.25
C ILE A 58 5.34 33.70 -13.57
N SER A 59 6.55 33.50 -14.04
CA SER A 59 6.98 33.96 -15.36
C SER A 59 6.69 32.93 -16.46
N ASP A 60 6.77 33.34 -17.73
CA ASP A 60 6.70 32.41 -18.86
C ASP A 60 7.80 31.33 -18.80
N GLU A 61 8.98 31.68 -18.28
CA GLU A 61 10.07 30.73 -18.06
C GLU A 61 9.75 29.70 -16.98
N ASP A 62 8.94 30.05 -15.98
CA ASP A 62 8.49 29.11 -14.95
C ASP A 62 7.40 28.18 -15.48
N GLN A 63 6.51 28.68 -16.35
CA GLN A 63 5.54 27.84 -17.05
C GLN A 63 6.22 26.81 -17.95
N ASP A 64 7.20 27.22 -18.77
CA ASP A 64 7.98 26.31 -19.61
C ASP A 64 8.72 25.25 -18.77
N PHE A 65 9.21 25.66 -17.59
CA PHE A 65 9.84 24.74 -16.65
C PHE A 65 8.86 23.69 -16.10
N ILE A 66 7.66 24.10 -15.68
CA ILE A 66 6.61 23.19 -15.19
C ILE A 66 6.24 22.19 -16.29
N LEU A 67 6.03 22.67 -17.52
CA LEU A 67 5.71 21.79 -18.65
C LEU A 67 6.78 20.73 -18.87
N ARG A 68 8.05 21.13 -19.03
CA ARG A 68 9.12 20.20 -19.40
C ARG A 68 9.62 19.30 -18.29
N HIS A 69 9.63 19.79 -17.05
CA HIS A 69 10.29 19.09 -15.93
C HIS A 69 9.31 18.45 -14.94
N ILE A 70 8.03 18.81 -14.99
CA ILE A 70 7.00 18.25 -14.11
C ILE A 70 5.96 17.49 -14.95
N LEU A 71 5.31 18.15 -15.91
CA LEU A 71 4.17 17.57 -16.63
C LEU A 71 4.60 16.56 -17.70
N GLU A 72 5.52 16.89 -18.60
CA GLU A 72 5.98 15.96 -19.65
C GLU A 72 6.55 14.63 -19.12
N PRO A 73 7.35 14.59 -18.03
CA PRO A 73 7.75 13.32 -17.42
C PRO A 73 6.57 12.49 -16.89
N LEU A 74 5.58 13.15 -16.26
CA LEU A 74 4.38 12.49 -15.76
C LEU A 74 3.50 11.97 -16.92
N ASP A 75 3.29 12.79 -17.95
CA ASP A 75 2.54 12.40 -19.14
C ASP A 75 3.18 11.18 -19.79
N ARG A 76 4.51 11.13 -19.89
CA ARG A 76 5.21 9.95 -20.44
C ARG A 76 4.91 8.65 -19.69
N ILE A 77 4.87 8.67 -18.36
CA ILE A 77 4.53 7.46 -17.59
C ILE A 77 3.04 7.13 -17.63
N MET A 78 2.17 8.15 -17.70
CA MET A 78 0.71 8.01 -17.80
C MET A 78 0.25 7.51 -19.17
N GLU A 79 0.89 7.98 -20.24
CA GLU A 79 0.61 7.63 -21.64
C GLU A 79 1.40 6.41 -22.12
N SER A 80 2.34 5.88 -21.31
CA SER A 80 3.08 4.68 -21.69
C SER A 80 2.12 3.55 -22.09
N ASP A 81 2.34 2.98 -23.29
CA ASP A 81 1.49 1.93 -23.90
C ASP A 81 1.38 0.65 -23.05
N SER A 82 2.15 0.55 -21.97
CA SER A 82 2.22 -0.60 -21.08
C SER A 82 2.11 -0.16 -19.61
N PRO A 83 0.95 0.33 -19.14
CA PRO A 83 0.76 0.58 -17.72
C PRO A 83 1.02 -0.71 -16.94
N LEU A 84 1.61 -0.62 -15.75
CA LEU A 84 1.95 -1.74 -14.86
C LEU A 84 0.93 -2.90 -14.83
N PRO A 85 -0.41 -2.65 -14.80
CA PRO A 85 -1.41 -3.72 -14.79
C PRO A 85 -1.49 -4.54 -16.08
N ASN A 86 -1.04 -4.00 -17.22
CA ASN A 86 -1.03 -4.70 -18.50
C ASN A 86 0.10 -5.73 -18.58
N LEU A 87 1.09 -5.64 -17.70
CA LEU A 87 2.14 -6.65 -17.54
C LEU A 87 1.66 -7.86 -16.72
N LEU A 88 0.50 -7.78 -16.06
CA LEU A 88 -0.06 -8.89 -15.28
C LEU A 88 -0.83 -9.88 -16.17
N PRO A 89 -0.70 -11.20 -15.91
CA PRO A 89 -1.61 -12.20 -16.46
C PRO A 89 -3.07 -11.87 -16.19
N LYS A 90 -3.95 -12.17 -17.15
CA LYS A 90 -5.38 -11.80 -17.11
C LYS A 90 -6.10 -12.35 -15.88
N ASP A 91 -5.75 -13.55 -15.43
CA ASP A 91 -6.29 -14.23 -14.25
C ASP A 91 -5.85 -13.53 -12.95
N ILE A 92 -4.56 -13.20 -12.82
CA ILE A 92 -4.05 -12.40 -11.69
C ILE A 92 -4.72 -11.03 -11.65
N ARG A 93 -4.79 -10.35 -12.81
CA ARG A 93 -5.44 -9.04 -12.92
C ARG A 93 -6.92 -9.12 -12.53
N LYS A 94 -7.68 -10.07 -13.07
CA LYS A 94 -9.11 -10.21 -12.76
C LYS A 94 -9.35 -10.55 -11.28
N LYS A 95 -8.51 -11.39 -10.68
CA LYS A 95 -8.70 -11.87 -9.30
C LYS A 95 -8.20 -10.89 -8.24
N TYR A 96 -7.08 -10.21 -8.48
CA TYR A 96 -6.33 -9.53 -7.43
C TYR A 96 -6.03 -8.05 -7.70
N TYR A 97 -6.24 -7.56 -8.92
CA TYR A 97 -6.04 -6.14 -9.27
C TYR A 97 -7.29 -5.27 -9.04
N GLY A 98 -8.47 -5.89 -8.89
CA GLY A 98 -9.72 -5.16 -8.62
C GLY A 98 -9.64 -4.28 -7.36
N HIS A 99 -10.63 -3.38 -7.20
CA HIS A 99 -10.84 -2.39 -6.13
C HIS A 99 -9.59 -1.67 -5.57
N ASP A 100 -8.69 -2.37 -4.88
CA ASP A 100 -7.60 -1.75 -4.10
C ASP A 100 -6.45 -1.26 -5.00
N ALA A 101 -5.92 -2.12 -5.90
CA ALA A 101 -4.86 -1.69 -6.80
C ALA A 101 -5.33 -0.59 -7.78
N ASP A 102 -6.59 -0.67 -8.20
CA ASP A 102 -7.21 0.34 -9.07
C ASP A 102 -7.47 1.67 -8.33
N SER A 103 -7.80 1.64 -7.04
CA SER A 103 -7.96 2.87 -6.23
C SER A 103 -6.65 3.64 -6.09
N PHE A 104 -5.54 2.94 -5.75
CA PHE A 104 -4.23 3.58 -5.67
C PHE A 104 -3.70 4.00 -7.04
N ARG A 105 -3.91 3.17 -8.08
CA ARG A 105 -3.59 3.56 -9.46
C ARG A 105 -4.29 4.86 -9.83
N ARG A 106 -5.59 5.00 -9.55
CA ARG A 106 -6.34 6.22 -9.87
C ARG A 106 -5.77 7.46 -9.18
N ALA A 107 -5.26 7.30 -7.96
CA ALA A 107 -4.63 8.41 -7.23
C ALA A 107 -3.26 8.81 -7.82
N VAL A 108 -2.55 7.89 -8.48
CA VAL A 108 -1.18 8.12 -8.99
C VAL A 108 -1.16 8.47 -10.48
N ILE A 109 -1.93 7.73 -11.29
CA ILE A 109 -1.88 7.74 -12.76
C ILE A 109 -3.21 8.27 -13.33
N GLY A 110 -4.19 8.60 -12.47
CA GLY A 110 -5.53 8.98 -12.91
C GLY A 110 -6.32 7.79 -13.49
N ASN A 111 -7.48 8.10 -14.05
CA ASN A 111 -8.19 7.15 -14.92
C ASN A 111 -7.74 7.38 -16.37
N PRO A 112 -7.81 6.38 -17.26
CA PRO A 112 -7.66 6.62 -18.69
C PRO A 112 -8.58 7.76 -19.14
N GLY A 113 -8.00 8.85 -19.66
CA GLY A 113 -8.74 10.06 -20.05
C GLY A 113 -9.04 11.05 -18.92
N MET A 114 -8.48 10.88 -17.73
CA MET A 114 -8.55 11.87 -16.65
C MET A 114 -7.17 12.14 -16.05
N GLU A 115 -6.74 13.40 -16.13
CA GLU A 115 -5.60 13.92 -15.38
C GLU A 115 -5.75 13.70 -13.87
N THR A 116 -4.64 13.45 -13.19
CA THR A 116 -4.59 13.49 -11.72
C THR A 116 -4.93 14.90 -11.24
N GLN A 117 -5.38 15.02 -9.98
CA GLN A 117 -5.64 16.33 -9.37
C GLN A 117 -4.37 17.21 -9.42
N PHE A 118 -3.20 16.63 -9.16
CA PHE A 118 -1.91 17.30 -9.26
C PHE A 118 -1.63 17.91 -10.65
N VAL A 119 -1.86 17.14 -11.73
CA VAL A 119 -1.64 17.65 -13.10
C VAL A 119 -2.60 18.80 -13.43
N ARG A 120 -3.86 18.70 -13.00
CA ARG A 120 -4.84 19.78 -13.16
C ARG A 120 -4.44 21.03 -12.39
N ASP A 121 -3.97 20.87 -11.16
CA ASP A 121 -3.60 22.00 -10.32
C ASP A 121 -2.27 22.62 -10.75
N CYS A 122 -1.33 21.86 -11.34
CA CYS A 122 -0.19 22.41 -12.08
C CYS A 122 -0.66 23.29 -13.25
N THR A 123 -1.64 22.81 -14.03
CA THR A 123 -2.18 23.58 -15.18
C THR A 123 -2.88 24.86 -14.73
N ARG A 124 -3.71 24.77 -13.68
CA ARG A 124 -4.35 25.94 -13.09
C ARG A 124 -3.35 26.92 -12.50
N PHE A 125 -2.32 26.42 -11.80
CA PHE A 125 -1.23 27.23 -11.28
C PHE A 125 -0.54 28.01 -12.40
N MET A 126 -0.24 27.35 -13.53
CA MET A 126 0.33 28.00 -14.72
C MET A 126 -0.59 29.09 -15.31
N ASN A 127 -1.90 28.91 -15.22
CA ASN A 127 -2.86 29.88 -15.74
C ASN A 127 -3.23 30.99 -14.74
N GLY A 128 -2.68 30.97 -13.53
CA GLY A 128 -3.10 31.87 -12.44
C GLY A 128 -4.55 31.63 -11.99
N GLU A 129 -5.08 30.43 -12.22
CA GLU A 129 -6.42 30.03 -11.81
C GLU A 129 -6.45 29.61 -10.34
N ARG A 130 -7.64 29.67 -9.74
CA ARG A 130 -7.88 29.19 -8.37
C ARG A 130 -8.12 27.68 -8.35
N GLY A 131 -7.82 27.06 -7.21
CA GLY A 131 -8.16 25.68 -6.89
C GLY A 131 -9.68 25.46 -6.85
N PHE A 132 -10.07 24.20 -6.69
CA PHE A 132 -11.50 23.82 -6.69
C PHE A 132 -12.27 24.40 -5.50
N ASP A 133 -11.60 24.59 -4.38
CA ASP A 133 -12.09 25.28 -3.18
C ASP A 133 -12.10 26.80 -3.29
N GLY A 134 -11.61 27.35 -4.42
CA GLY A 134 -11.46 28.78 -4.63
C GLY A 134 -10.19 29.37 -4.00
N GLU A 135 -9.33 28.56 -3.38
CA GLU A 135 -8.05 29.02 -2.86
C GLU A 135 -7.03 29.25 -3.98
N THR A 136 -6.04 30.11 -3.74
CA THR A 136 -4.96 30.31 -4.70
C THR A 136 -4.03 29.10 -4.65
N ILE A 137 -3.76 28.49 -5.81
CA ILE A 137 -2.78 27.41 -5.88
C ILE A 137 -1.39 28.03 -5.73
N THR A 138 -0.59 27.47 -4.83
CA THR A 138 0.79 27.90 -4.60
C THR A 138 1.74 26.74 -4.85
N VAL A 139 3.05 27.01 -4.96
CA VAL A 139 4.04 25.93 -5.02
C VAL A 139 3.99 25.05 -3.76
N ALA A 140 3.63 25.63 -2.60
CA ALA A 140 3.45 24.85 -1.37
C ALA A 140 2.27 23.87 -1.51
N THR A 141 1.14 24.32 -2.07
CA THR A 141 -0.02 23.48 -2.38
C THR A 141 0.38 22.33 -3.30
N LEU A 142 1.08 22.62 -4.40
CA LEU A 142 1.55 21.60 -5.34
C LEU A 142 2.52 20.61 -4.68
N ARG A 143 3.40 21.06 -3.78
CA ARG A 143 4.30 20.17 -3.02
C ARG A 143 3.56 19.25 -2.07
N ASP A 144 2.49 19.73 -1.45
CA ASP A 144 1.67 18.91 -0.56
C ASP A 144 0.88 17.85 -1.35
N GLU A 145 0.28 18.22 -2.48
CA GLU A 145 -0.35 17.29 -3.41
C GLU A 145 0.64 16.27 -3.97
N TRP A 146 1.85 16.72 -4.33
CA TRP A 146 2.92 15.85 -4.78
C TRP A 146 3.32 14.83 -3.72
N ARG A 147 3.43 15.27 -2.46
CA ARG A 147 3.72 14.38 -1.32
C ARG A 147 2.63 13.32 -1.15
N ASP A 148 1.38 13.69 -1.37
CA ASP A 148 0.25 12.76 -1.33
C ASP A 148 0.22 11.82 -2.53
N LEU A 149 0.61 12.27 -3.73
CA LEU A 149 0.83 11.41 -4.90
C LEU A 149 1.93 10.38 -4.62
N LEU A 150 3.08 10.79 -4.05
CA LEU A 150 4.18 9.89 -3.72
C LEU A 150 3.75 8.80 -2.73
N LYS A 151 2.97 9.13 -1.70
CA LYS A 151 2.45 8.13 -0.75
C LYS A 151 1.52 7.13 -1.45
N ASN A 152 0.62 7.60 -2.31
CA ASN A 152 -0.22 6.70 -3.10
C ASN A 152 0.59 5.83 -4.06
N TRP A 153 1.70 6.35 -4.60
CA TRP A 153 2.63 5.58 -5.41
C TRP A 153 3.30 4.48 -4.61
N GLU A 154 3.78 4.75 -3.39
CA GLU A 154 4.39 3.73 -2.53
C GLU A 154 3.42 2.57 -2.25
N ALA A 155 2.17 2.86 -1.86
CA ALA A 155 1.13 1.84 -1.73
C ALA A 155 0.93 1.05 -3.03
N TYR A 156 0.78 1.76 -4.15
CA TYR A 156 0.55 1.14 -5.44
C TYR A 156 1.72 0.24 -5.86
N ARG A 157 2.95 0.69 -5.64
CA ARG A 157 4.20 -0.02 -5.91
C ARG A 157 4.28 -1.32 -5.12
N PHE A 158 4.03 -1.30 -3.81
CA PHE A 158 3.99 -2.54 -3.02
C PHE A 158 2.92 -3.51 -3.52
N ILE A 159 1.74 -3.03 -3.88
CA ILE A 159 0.68 -3.88 -4.45
C ILE A 159 1.14 -4.50 -5.77
N MET A 160 1.75 -3.72 -6.66
CA MET A 160 2.24 -4.22 -7.95
C MET A 160 3.38 -5.21 -7.79
N GLN A 161 4.34 -4.96 -6.89
CA GLN A 161 5.44 -5.88 -6.58
C GLN A 161 4.91 -7.22 -6.10
N ASP A 162 3.95 -7.24 -5.18
CA ASP A 162 3.33 -8.49 -4.73
C ASP A 162 2.58 -9.20 -5.88
N LEU A 163 1.84 -8.46 -6.72
CA LEU A 163 1.14 -9.04 -7.87
C LEU A 163 2.10 -9.63 -8.91
N PHE A 164 3.22 -8.97 -9.19
CA PHE A 164 4.25 -9.50 -10.08
C PHE A 164 4.95 -10.72 -9.49
N ALA A 165 5.26 -10.70 -8.20
CA ALA A 165 5.84 -11.85 -7.50
C ALA A 165 4.89 -13.07 -7.48
N GLN A 166 3.57 -12.85 -7.52
CA GLN A 166 2.57 -13.92 -7.67
C GLN A 166 2.44 -14.41 -9.12
N ALA A 167 2.61 -13.51 -10.10
CA ALA A 167 2.48 -13.83 -11.52
C ALA A 167 3.67 -14.62 -12.06
N ASP A 168 4.88 -14.31 -11.59
CA ASP A 168 6.13 -14.95 -12.05
C ASP A 168 7.07 -15.20 -10.85
N PRO A 169 7.36 -16.47 -10.51
CA PRO A 169 8.27 -16.81 -9.42
C PRO A 169 9.69 -16.27 -9.57
N ASP A 170 10.20 -16.11 -10.80
CA ASP A 170 11.55 -15.57 -11.03
C ASP A 170 11.59 -14.07 -10.76
N VAL A 171 10.53 -13.34 -11.16
CA VAL A 171 10.34 -11.94 -10.75
C VAL A 171 10.21 -11.82 -9.24
N GLY A 172 9.47 -12.75 -8.60
CA GLY A 172 9.36 -12.80 -7.15
C GLY A 172 10.70 -13.00 -6.43
N LYS A 173 11.58 -13.87 -6.96
CA LYS A 173 12.95 -14.04 -6.42
C LYS A 173 13.79 -12.79 -6.58
N ALA A 174 13.73 -12.13 -7.75
CA ALA A 174 14.47 -10.90 -8.02
C ALA A 174 14.02 -9.75 -7.11
N LEU A 175 12.70 -9.60 -6.91
CA LEU A 175 12.12 -8.65 -5.96
C LEU A 175 12.59 -8.91 -4.54
N LEU A 176 12.49 -10.16 -4.07
CA LEU A 176 12.92 -10.52 -2.73
C LEU A 176 14.41 -10.23 -2.53
N ALA A 177 15.27 -10.55 -3.51
CA ALA A 177 16.69 -10.23 -3.43
C ALA A 177 16.93 -8.72 -3.23
N ARG A 178 16.23 -7.88 -3.99
CA ARG A 178 16.29 -6.42 -3.85
C ARG A 178 15.74 -5.92 -2.52
N GLU A 179 14.60 -6.45 -2.06
CA GLU A 179 13.98 -6.07 -0.79
C GLU A 179 14.86 -6.42 0.42
N ARG A 180 15.56 -7.55 0.39
CA ARG A 180 16.50 -7.98 1.46
C ARG A 180 17.67 -7.01 1.67
N GLU A 181 18.04 -6.26 0.65
CA GLU A 181 19.10 -5.24 0.72
C GLU A 181 18.61 -3.90 1.27
N GLN A 182 17.30 -3.70 1.31
CA GLN A 182 16.68 -2.43 1.68
C GLN A 182 16.26 -2.42 3.15
N PRO A 183 16.45 -1.29 3.85
CA PRO A 183 15.80 -1.08 5.14
C PRO A 183 14.27 -1.14 4.98
N ILE A 184 13.57 -1.45 6.07
CA ILE A 184 12.10 -1.49 6.09
C ILE A 184 11.45 -0.12 6.34
N ASP A 185 12.23 0.96 6.33
CA ASP A 185 11.77 2.34 6.54
C ASP A 185 10.60 2.71 5.62
N ARG A 186 10.66 2.34 4.33
CA ARG A 186 9.58 2.56 3.36
C ARG A 186 8.29 1.84 3.76
N LEU A 187 8.39 0.58 4.18
CA LEU A 187 7.24 -0.20 4.65
C LEU A 187 6.61 0.43 5.90
N VAL A 188 7.45 0.82 6.87
CA VAL A 188 7.02 1.47 8.12
C VAL A 188 6.31 2.79 7.84
N ALA A 189 6.91 3.64 6.99
CA ALA A 189 6.33 4.92 6.60
C ALA A 189 4.97 4.75 5.91
N GLU A 190 4.85 3.75 5.02
CA GLU A 190 3.65 3.52 4.26
C GLU A 190 2.51 2.96 5.12
N LEU A 191 2.80 2.04 6.05
CA LEU A 191 1.81 1.56 7.02
C LEU A 191 1.27 2.70 7.91
N LYS A 192 2.15 3.61 8.33
CA LYS A 192 1.78 4.80 9.11
C LYS A 192 0.92 5.77 8.29
N PHE A 193 1.25 5.94 7.01
CA PHE A 193 0.44 6.73 6.09
C PHE A 193 -0.96 6.14 5.93
N LEU A 194 -1.09 4.86 5.57
CA LEU A 194 -2.39 4.20 5.42
C LEU A 194 -3.26 4.36 6.66
N LEU A 195 -2.65 4.16 7.82
CA LEU A 195 -3.33 4.28 9.09
C LEU A 195 -3.90 5.68 9.32
N THR A 196 -3.13 6.71 8.98
CA THR A 196 -3.51 8.11 9.12
C THR A 196 -4.51 8.56 8.05
N ALA A 197 -4.33 8.10 6.80
CA ALA A 197 -5.16 8.45 5.66
C ALA A 197 -6.60 7.96 5.84
N HIS A 198 -6.77 6.71 6.28
CA HIS A 198 -8.08 6.17 6.62
C HIS A 198 -8.78 6.97 7.72
N TYR A 199 -8.03 7.45 8.70
CA TYR A 199 -8.57 8.30 9.76
C TYR A 199 -9.02 9.68 9.25
N ARG A 200 -8.21 10.36 8.42
CA ARG A 200 -8.53 11.71 7.90
C ARG A 200 -9.81 11.76 7.07
N VAL A 201 -9.97 10.86 6.11
CA VAL A 201 -11.19 10.80 5.27
C VAL A 201 -12.44 10.66 6.14
N ARG A 202 -12.30 10.01 7.30
CA ARG A 202 -13.41 9.66 8.18
C ARG A 202 -13.66 10.70 9.27
N SER A 203 -12.63 11.40 9.75
CA SER A 203 -12.80 12.49 10.73
C SER A 203 -13.59 13.67 10.14
N VAL A 204 -13.54 13.86 8.82
CA VAL A 204 -14.39 14.82 8.10
C VAL A 204 -15.84 14.35 8.05
N ALA A 205 -16.08 13.05 7.84
CA ALA A 205 -17.43 12.48 7.75
C ALA A 205 -18.11 12.26 9.11
N TRP A 206 -17.32 12.00 10.18
CA TRP A 206 -17.79 11.76 11.55
C TRP A 206 -16.88 12.45 12.59
N PRO A 207 -17.16 13.71 12.93
CA PRO A 207 -16.37 14.46 13.93
C PRO A 207 -16.33 13.80 15.32
N GLU A 208 -17.37 13.06 15.70
CA GLU A 208 -17.49 12.36 16.99
C GLU A 208 -16.49 11.19 17.11
N ALA A 209 -16.00 10.65 15.99
CA ALA A 209 -14.98 9.59 15.95
C ALA A 209 -13.56 10.11 16.31
N GLN A 210 -13.40 11.40 16.61
CA GLN A 210 -12.10 11.98 16.96
C GLN A 210 -11.54 11.52 18.32
N GLN A 211 -12.37 10.88 19.17
CA GLN A 211 -11.98 10.50 20.53
C GLN A 211 -10.98 9.33 20.57
N SER A 212 -10.69 8.66 19.45
CA SER A 212 -9.82 7.49 19.43
C SER A 212 -9.11 7.33 18.08
N ALA A 213 -8.23 8.29 17.78
CA ALA A 213 -7.34 8.20 16.64
C ALA A 213 -6.50 6.91 16.69
N PRO A 214 -6.24 6.27 15.54
CA PRO A 214 -5.37 5.10 15.49
C PRO A 214 -3.94 5.43 15.97
N ARG A 215 -3.26 4.44 16.56
CA ARG A 215 -1.97 4.66 17.26
C ARG A 215 -0.85 3.79 16.69
N PHE A 216 0.02 4.40 15.90
CA PHE A 216 1.26 3.75 15.50
C PHE A 216 2.27 3.70 16.67
N LEU A 217 2.65 2.51 17.15
CA LEU A 217 3.67 2.33 18.18
C LEU A 217 4.89 1.60 17.57
N CYS A 218 6.07 1.77 18.17
CA CYS A 218 7.28 1.11 17.72
C CYS A 218 8.27 0.97 18.87
N GLU A 219 8.74 -0.24 19.14
CA GLU A 219 9.78 -0.52 20.14
C GLU A 219 11.00 -1.20 19.47
N PRO A 220 12.25 -0.91 19.87
CA PRO A 220 12.66 0.08 20.85
C PRO A 220 12.50 1.53 20.37
N SER A 221 12.55 1.81 19.06
CA SER A 221 12.17 3.11 18.47
C SER A 221 11.93 2.99 16.96
N GLU A 222 11.19 3.93 16.36
CA GLU A 222 10.92 3.98 14.91
C GLU A 222 12.21 4.01 14.09
N SER A 223 13.19 4.82 14.49
CA SER A 223 14.50 4.90 13.81
C SER A 223 15.27 3.58 13.88
N ALA A 224 15.29 2.94 15.06
CA ALA A 224 15.96 1.64 15.22
C ALA A 224 15.34 0.57 14.32
N VAL A 225 14.01 0.49 14.29
CA VAL A 225 13.31 -0.53 13.49
C VAL A 225 13.39 -0.23 12.01
N SER A 226 13.26 1.03 11.60
CA SER A 226 13.33 1.43 10.19
C SER A 226 14.66 1.06 9.54
N SER A 227 15.74 0.98 10.31
CA SER A 227 17.07 0.56 9.83
C SER A 227 17.22 -0.95 9.61
N LEU A 228 16.27 -1.76 10.10
CA LEU A 228 16.33 -3.21 9.98
C LEU A 228 16.08 -3.67 8.54
N ARG A 229 16.64 -4.82 8.22
CA ARG A 229 16.38 -5.57 6.99
C ARG A 229 15.67 -6.86 7.33
N ILE A 230 14.74 -7.29 6.50
CA ILE A 230 13.96 -8.52 6.73
C ILE A 230 14.26 -9.55 5.65
N ASP A 231 14.28 -10.81 6.04
CA ASP A 231 14.38 -11.94 5.14
C ASP A 231 12.99 -12.36 4.63
N SER A 232 12.24 -11.38 4.11
CA SER A 232 10.86 -11.52 3.68
C SER A 232 10.48 -10.43 2.67
N SER A 233 9.34 -10.58 2.00
CA SER A 233 8.88 -9.59 1.03
C SER A 233 8.05 -8.50 1.72
N ALA A 234 8.56 -7.27 1.69
CA ALA A 234 7.88 -6.10 2.25
C ALA A 234 6.52 -5.87 1.55
N ALA A 235 6.46 -6.04 0.22
CA ALA A 235 5.23 -5.97 -0.56
C ALA A 235 4.12 -6.92 -0.07
N ARG A 236 4.47 -8.17 0.26
CA ARG A 236 3.52 -9.17 0.78
C ARG A 236 3.01 -8.83 2.18
N ILE A 237 3.91 -8.40 3.06
CA ILE A 237 3.57 -7.96 4.41
C ILE A 237 2.64 -6.75 4.34
N PHE A 238 3.01 -5.76 3.53
CA PHE A 238 2.21 -4.56 3.29
C PHE A 238 0.79 -4.92 2.89
N ARG A 239 0.60 -5.79 1.90
CA ARG A 239 -0.73 -6.16 1.41
C ARG A 239 -1.60 -6.82 2.48
N VAL A 240 -1.04 -7.73 3.28
CA VAL A 240 -1.79 -8.38 4.36
C VAL A 240 -2.21 -7.33 5.41
N LEU A 241 -1.30 -6.47 5.82
CA LEU A 241 -1.59 -5.42 6.81
C LEU A 241 -2.55 -4.36 6.27
N GLN A 242 -2.41 -3.92 5.01
CA GLN A 242 -3.33 -2.99 4.36
C GLN A 242 -4.75 -3.54 4.32
N ASN A 243 -4.92 -4.82 3.97
CA ASN A 243 -6.23 -5.48 4.01
C ASN A 243 -6.79 -5.56 5.43
N ALA A 244 -5.95 -5.88 6.41
CA ALA A 244 -6.37 -5.96 7.80
C ALA A 244 -6.74 -4.57 8.37
N ILE A 245 -5.98 -3.52 8.06
CA ILE A 245 -6.28 -2.12 8.39
C ILE A 245 -7.62 -1.71 7.76
N SER A 246 -7.82 -2.00 6.47
CA SER A 246 -9.07 -1.70 5.75
C SER A 246 -10.28 -2.41 6.36
N ASN A 247 -10.10 -3.66 6.82
CA ASN A 247 -11.16 -4.42 7.50
C ASN A 247 -11.47 -3.83 8.89
N ALA A 248 -10.45 -3.56 9.71
CA ALA A 248 -10.59 -2.98 11.05
C ALA A 248 -11.29 -1.61 10.98
N VAL A 249 -10.67 -0.73 10.19
CA VAL A 249 -11.29 0.14 9.20
C VAL A 249 -12.83 0.17 9.17
N GLN A 250 -13.36 -0.61 8.23
CA GLN A 250 -14.78 -0.76 7.88
C GLN A 250 -15.64 -1.32 9.02
N ALA A 251 -15.14 -2.30 9.78
CA ALA A 251 -15.92 -3.00 10.79
C ALA A 251 -16.27 -2.12 11.99
N ASP A 252 -15.37 -1.21 12.39
CA ASP A 252 -15.54 -0.39 13.59
C ASP A 252 -16.33 0.92 13.34
N ILE A 253 -16.31 1.43 12.10
CA ILE A 253 -17.14 2.58 11.70
C ILE A 253 -18.64 2.33 11.90
N ALA A 254 -19.07 1.08 11.75
CA ALA A 254 -20.47 0.73 11.91
C ALA A 254 -20.93 0.83 13.38
N THR A 255 -20.00 0.92 14.34
CA THR A 255 -20.34 0.81 15.76
C THR A 255 -19.96 2.02 16.62
N ARG A 256 -18.69 2.42 16.81
CA ARG A 256 -18.34 3.39 17.90
C ARG A 256 -17.06 4.24 17.75
N GLY A 257 -16.36 4.23 16.63
CA GLY A 257 -15.34 5.26 16.33
C GLY A 257 -14.03 5.17 17.12
N ALA A 258 -13.49 3.97 17.41
CA ALA A 258 -12.27 3.85 18.20
C ALA A 258 -11.36 2.68 17.82
N CYS A 259 -10.82 2.66 16.61
CA CYS A 259 -9.91 1.61 16.17
C CYS A 259 -8.46 1.89 16.64
N GLU A 260 -8.06 1.35 17.79
CA GLU A 260 -6.64 1.39 18.22
C GLU A 260 -5.83 0.33 17.46
N ILE A 261 -5.39 0.70 16.26
CA ILE A 261 -4.44 -0.11 15.49
C ILE A 261 -3.06 0.09 16.09
N ARG A 262 -2.59 -0.91 16.85
CA ARG A 262 -1.22 -0.96 17.35
C ARG A 262 -0.35 -1.78 16.41
N LEU A 263 0.53 -1.11 15.66
CA LEU A 263 1.73 -1.75 15.13
C LEU A 263 2.74 -1.88 16.27
N TRP A 264 3.32 -3.07 16.42
CA TRP A 264 4.37 -3.31 17.40
C TRP A 264 5.47 -4.09 16.70
N LEU A 265 6.69 -3.61 16.86
CA LEU A 265 7.90 -4.20 16.32
C LEU A 265 8.70 -4.68 17.53
N ASP A 266 8.97 -5.99 17.62
CA ASP A 266 9.64 -6.60 18.77
C ASP A 266 10.94 -7.26 18.30
N GLY A 267 12.08 -6.67 18.65
CA GLY A 267 13.41 -7.23 18.40
C GLY A 267 14.06 -7.86 19.63
N ARG A 268 13.33 -8.05 20.74
CA ARG A 268 13.94 -8.37 22.05
C ARG A 268 14.51 -9.78 22.16
N GLU A 269 14.24 -10.67 21.19
CA GLU A 269 14.89 -11.98 21.04
C GLU A 269 15.39 -12.24 19.60
N GLY A 270 16.24 -11.34 19.13
CA GLY A 270 17.49 -11.71 18.44
C GLY A 270 17.46 -12.07 16.94
N ARG A 271 16.33 -12.40 16.32
CA ARG A 271 16.29 -12.72 14.86
C ARG A 271 14.98 -12.43 14.13
N HIS A 272 13.97 -11.90 14.80
CA HIS A 272 12.67 -11.68 14.17
C HIS A 272 12.13 -10.29 14.44
N LEU A 273 11.31 -9.83 13.50
CA LEU A 273 10.53 -8.61 13.57
C LEU A 273 9.06 -9.00 13.57
N ARG A 274 8.33 -8.53 14.59
CA ARG A 274 6.88 -8.69 14.68
C ARG A 274 6.17 -7.48 14.06
N PHE A 275 5.04 -7.68 13.40
CA PHE A 275 4.10 -6.64 12.99
C PHE A 275 2.74 -7.01 13.56
N SER A 276 2.33 -6.36 14.64
CA SER A 276 1.00 -6.56 15.23
C SER A 276 -0.03 -5.57 14.68
N LEU A 277 -1.30 -5.91 14.74
CA LEU A 277 -2.43 -5.05 14.42
C LEU A 277 -3.56 -5.50 15.34
N ALA A 278 -4.06 -4.60 16.16
CA ALA A 278 -5.21 -4.88 17.01
C ALA A 278 -6.37 -3.97 16.62
N ASP A 279 -7.61 -4.42 16.80
CA ASP A 279 -8.80 -3.58 16.71
C ASP A 279 -9.85 -4.04 17.72
N ASN A 280 -10.72 -3.13 18.11
CA ASN A 280 -11.82 -3.34 19.06
C ASN A 280 -13.19 -3.46 18.36
N GLY A 281 -13.21 -3.80 17.07
CA GLY A 281 -14.42 -3.93 16.29
C GLY A 281 -15.31 -5.09 16.75
N ARG A 282 -16.21 -5.57 15.90
CA ARG A 282 -17.17 -6.64 16.27
C ARG A 282 -16.53 -7.99 16.61
N GLY A 283 -15.27 -8.19 16.23
CA GLY A 283 -14.58 -9.49 16.28
C GLY A 283 -14.98 -10.44 15.15
N MET A 284 -14.46 -11.66 15.19
CA MET A 284 -14.73 -12.73 14.23
C MET A 284 -15.37 -13.93 14.95
N PRO A 285 -16.36 -14.58 14.32
CA PRO A 285 -16.88 -15.85 14.81
C PRO A 285 -15.78 -16.91 14.89
N PRO A 286 -15.80 -17.82 15.88
CA PRO A 286 -14.82 -18.90 15.99
C PRO A 286 -14.72 -19.80 14.74
N SER A 287 -15.83 -19.96 14.00
CA SER A 287 -15.85 -20.74 12.76
C SER A 287 -14.95 -20.16 11.66
N TYR A 288 -14.67 -18.86 11.69
CA TYR A 288 -13.76 -18.21 10.75
C TYR A 288 -12.28 -18.46 11.09
N LEU A 289 -12.00 -18.94 12.29
CA LEU A 289 -10.66 -19.17 12.82
C LEU A 289 -10.33 -20.66 12.94
N ASP A 290 -11.26 -21.55 12.59
CA ASP A 290 -11.06 -23.00 12.54
C ASP A 290 -10.48 -23.41 11.18
N PRO A 291 -9.21 -23.85 11.09
CA PRO A 291 -8.59 -24.27 9.84
C PRO A 291 -9.27 -25.48 9.19
N ALA A 292 -9.98 -26.30 9.96
CA ALA A 292 -10.76 -27.42 9.42
C ALA A 292 -12.11 -26.95 8.87
N GLY A 293 -12.62 -25.82 9.36
CA GLY A 293 -13.91 -25.24 9.03
C GLY A 293 -14.05 -24.81 7.57
N ARG A 294 -15.29 -24.86 7.06
CA ARG A 294 -15.63 -24.39 5.71
C ARG A 294 -15.43 -22.88 5.56
N ASP A 295 -15.64 -22.14 6.65
CA ASP A 295 -15.66 -20.68 6.66
C ASP A 295 -14.31 -20.07 7.08
N PHE A 296 -13.24 -20.86 7.10
CA PHE A 296 -11.92 -20.42 7.53
C PHE A 296 -11.45 -19.19 6.74
N ILE A 297 -11.04 -18.14 7.44
CA ILE A 297 -10.78 -16.81 6.85
C ILE A 297 -9.64 -16.80 5.84
N CYS A 298 -8.67 -17.72 5.96
CA CYS A 298 -7.58 -17.84 5.01
C CYS A 298 -7.89 -18.77 3.82
N ARG A 299 -9.03 -19.51 3.85
CA ARG A 299 -9.52 -20.28 2.70
C ARG A 299 -10.17 -19.35 1.65
N GLU A 300 -10.41 -19.90 0.46
CA GLU A 300 -10.99 -19.17 -0.68
C GLU A 300 -12.20 -18.30 -0.28
N SER A 301 -12.37 -17.18 -0.99
CA SER A 301 -13.31 -16.08 -0.70
C SER A 301 -14.66 -16.53 -0.13
N VAL A 302 -14.80 -16.47 1.19
CA VAL A 302 -16.08 -16.62 1.89
C VAL A 302 -16.75 -15.24 1.92
N SER A 303 -17.30 -14.83 0.77
CA SER A 303 -18.01 -13.55 0.63
C SER A 303 -19.50 -13.76 0.93
N HIS A 304 -20.00 -13.21 2.04
CA HIS A 304 -21.43 -13.25 2.37
C HIS A 304 -22.18 -11.92 2.14
N ARG A 305 -21.49 -10.81 1.81
CA ARG A 305 -22.10 -9.46 1.74
C ARG A 305 -21.44 -8.49 0.75
N GLY A 306 -21.29 -8.86 -0.52
CA GLY A 306 -20.93 -7.91 -1.59
C GLY A 306 -19.51 -7.32 -1.55
N SER A 307 -18.74 -7.52 -0.48
CA SER A 307 -17.28 -7.40 -0.50
C SER A 307 -16.68 -8.69 -1.07
N SER A 308 -15.53 -8.62 -1.73
CA SER A 308 -14.92 -9.79 -2.37
C SER A 308 -14.52 -10.90 -1.39
N GLY A 309 -14.46 -10.61 -0.08
CA GLY A 309 -14.01 -11.57 0.94
C GLY A 309 -12.55 -12.01 0.75
N LEU A 310 -11.78 -11.32 -0.12
CA LEU A 310 -10.43 -11.72 -0.52
C LEU A 310 -9.32 -11.14 0.35
N GLY A 311 -9.63 -10.21 1.27
CA GLY A 311 -8.63 -9.41 1.97
C GLY A 311 -7.62 -10.24 2.77
N LEU A 312 -8.09 -11.25 3.50
CA LEU A 312 -7.22 -12.18 4.23
C LEU A 312 -7.17 -13.58 3.61
N ALA A 313 -7.97 -13.83 2.56
CA ALA A 313 -7.90 -15.07 1.82
C ALA A 313 -6.50 -15.25 1.24
N HIS A 314 -5.89 -16.41 1.47
CA HIS A 314 -4.50 -16.72 1.09
C HIS A 314 -3.41 -15.88 1.79
N ALA A 315 -3.71 -15.09 2.83
CA ALA A 315 -2.68 -14.31 3.54
C ALA A 315 -1.59 -15.21 4.12
N ASP A 316 -1.99 -16.35 4.68
CA ASP A 316 -1.14 -17.43 5.13
C ASP A 316 -0.21 -17.98 4.04
N THR A 317 -0.73 -18.27 2.84
CA THR A 317 0.05 -18.81 1.73
C THR A 317 1.05 -17.77 1.21
N ARG A 318 0.63 -16.49 1.15
CA ARG A 318 1.50 -15.37 0.76
C ARG A 318 2.65 -15.19 1.74
N LEU A 319 2.35 -15.16 3.04
CA LEU A 319 3.35 -14.98 4.10
C LEU A 319 4.25 -16.20 4.27
N ALA A 320 3.70 -17.42 4.14
CA ALA A 320 4.50 -18.64 4.15
C ALA A 320 5.53 -18.67 3.02
N ALA A 321 5.15 -18.23 1.82
CA ALA A 321 6.08 -18.09 0.69
C ALA A 321 7.12 -16.98 0.90
N ALA A 322 6.98 -16.16 1.95
CA ALA A 322 7.92 -15.14 2.37
C ALA A 322 8.64 -15.50 3.69
N GLY A 323 8.53 -16.75 4.17
CA GLY A 323 9.16 -17.20 5.42
C GLY A 323 8.56 -16.59 6.70
N ALA A 324 7.39 -15.95 6.59
CA ALA A 324 6.72 -15.26 7.69
C ALA A 324 5.66 -16.14 8.37
N GLU A 325 5.51 -15.98 9.68
CA GLU A 325 4.40 -16.54 10.45
C GLU A 325 3.23 -15.56 10.50
N LEU A 326 1.99 -16.07 10.53
CA LEU A 326 0.78 -15.29 10.66
C LEU A 326 -0.06 -15.82 11.83
N LEU A 327 -0.27 -14.99 12.85
CA LEU A 327 -1.19 -15.24 13.95
C LEU A 327 -2.43 -14.36 13.77
N ILE A 328 -3.61 -14.98 13.75
CA ILE A 328 -4.89 -14.27 13.78
C ILE A 328 -5.64 -14.74 15.01
N MET A 329 -6.03 -13.82 15.89
CA MET A 329 -6.85 -14.10 17.06
C MET A 329 -8.05 -13.17 17.08
N SER A 330 -9.20 -13.66 17.53
CA SER A 330 -10.36 -12.82 17.74
C SER A 330 -11.32 -13.38 18.79
N ARG A 331 -12.17 -12.50 19.29
CA ARG A 331 -13.34 -12.82 20.11
C ARG A 331 -14.50 -11.95 19.66
N GLU A 332 -15.70 -12.54 19.60
CA GLU A 332 -16.89 -11.78 19.27
C GLU A 332 -17.26 -10.81 20.39
N ARG A 333 -17.70 -9.62 20.00
CA ARG A 333 -18.14 -8.59 20.95
C ARG A 333 -19.33 -9.05 21.80
N ALA A 334 -20.20 -9.89 21.24
CA ALA A 334 -21.39 -10.41 21.93
C ALA A 334 -21.03 -11.30 23.14
N THR A 335 -19.79 -11.78 23.21
CA THR A 335 -19.30 -12.69 24.26
C THR A 335 -17.99 -12.16 24.85
N PRO A 336 -18.02 -11.06 25.63
CA PRO A 336 -16.81 -10.38 26.07
C PRO A 336 -15.92 -11.23 26.99
N ASP A 337 -16.53 -12.17 27.73
CA ASP A 337 -15.86 -13.11 28.63
C ASP A 337 -15.35 -14.37 27.91
N ALA A 338 -15.64 -14.52 26.61
CA ALA A 338 -15.11 -15.62 25.84
C ALA A 338 -13.59 -15.44 25.64
N PRO A 339 -12.83 -16.55 25.66
CA PRO A 339 -11.40 -16.51 25.34
C PRO A 339 -11.21 -16.05 23.89
N PHE A 340 -10.04 -15.49 23.60
CA PHE A 340 -9.64 -15.34 22.22
C PHE A 340 -9.38 -16.72 21.62
N VAL A 341 -10.01 -16.95 20.47
CA VAL A 341 -9.72 -18.09 19.61
C VAL A 341 -8.87 -17.57 18.46
N GLY A 342 -7.96 -18.38 17.96
CA GLY A 342 -7.13 -17.96 16.84
C GLY A 342 -6.45 -19.11 16.14
N VAL A 343 -5.72 -18.73 15.10
CA VAL A 343 -4.92 -19.61 14.26
C VAL A 343 -3.52 -19.02 14.13
N LEU A 344 -2.53 -19.86 14.34
CA LEU A 344 -1.15 -19.59 13.96
C LEU A 344 -0.83 -20.39 12.70
N ALA A 345 -0.64 -19.69 11.58
CA ALA A 345 -0.12 -20.24 10.35
C ALA A 345 1.40 -20.07 10.33
N ARG A 346 2.11 -21.19 10.22
CA ARG A 346 3.58 -21.21 10.07
C ARG A 346 3.96 -21.55 8.63
N PRO A 347 5.08 -21.01 8.12
CA PRO A 347 5.62 -21.46 6.84
C PRO A 347 5.86 -22.97 6.90
N GLY A 348 5.53 -23.67 5.81
CA GLY A 348 5.91 -25.07 5.64
C GLY A 348 7.44 -25.23 5.63
N THR A 349 7.94 -26.45 5.80
CA THR A 349 9.39 -26.69 5.71
C THR A 349 9.91 -26.27 4.33
N ALA A 350 11.01 -25.49 4.32
CA ALA A 350 11.60 -24.88 3.13
C ALA A 350 11.89 -25.86 1.98
N ALA A 351 12.03 -27.15 2.30
CA ALA A 351 12.36 -28.19 1.33
C ALA A 351 11.30 -28.39 0.23
N ASN A 352 10.03 -28.01 0.43
CA ASN A 352 8.96 -28.40 -0.51
C ASN A 352 7.91 -27.31 -0.84
N HIS A 353 8.10 -26.04 -0.45
CA HIS A 353 7.06 -25.00 -0.60
C HIS A 353 5.67 -25.51 -0.14
N THR A 354 5.65 -26.30 0.93
CA THR A 354 4.44 -26.95 1.41
C THR A 354 3.44 -25.92 1.90
N ALA A 355 2.15 -26.28 1.81
CA ALA A 355 1.06 -25.50 2.36
C ALA A 355 1.36 -25.12 3.83
N PRO A 356 0.95 -23.92 4.28
CA PRO A 356 1.14 -23.49 5.65
C PRO A 356 0.56 -24.51 6.63
N THR A 357 1.22 -24.68 7.77
CA THR A 357 0.71 -25.51 8.86
C THR A 357 -0.06 -24.62 9.83
N TYR A 358 -1.23 -25.08 10.28
CA TYR A 358 -2.06 -24.32 11.21
C TYR A 358 -2.06 -24.95 12.59
N THR A 359 -1.86 -24.12 13.60
CA THR A 359 -2.06 -24.47 15.00
C THR A 359 -3.20 -23.64 15.56
N ALA A 360 -4.22 -24.28 16.14
CA ALA A 360 -5.24 -23.55 16.89
C ALA A 360 -4.60 -22.92 18.14
N VAL A 361 -4.87 -21.64 18.38
CA VAL A 361 -4.36 -20.89 19.52
C VAL A 361 -5.54 -20.41 20.36
N ARG A 362 -5.41 -20.48 21.67
CA ARG A 362 -6.37 -19.94 22.63
C ARG A 362 -5.63 -19.11 23.66
N ARG A 363 -6.12 -17.90 23.95
CA ARG A 363 -5.62 -17.05 25.04
C ARG A 363 -6.79 -16.58 25.90
N ASP A 364 -6.56 -16.56 27.21
CA ASP A 364 -7.55 -16.06 28.15
C ASP A 364 -7.78 -14.56 27.95
N ALA A 365 -9.03 -14.14 28.13
CA ALA A 365 -9.49 -12.77 27.87
C ALA A 365 -8.77 -11.70 28.71
N THR A 366 -8.18 -12.09 29.84
CA THR A 366 -7.47 -11.22 30.79
C THR A 366 -6.03 -10.91 30.37
N ALA A 367 -5.48 -11.62 29.38
CA ALA A 367 -4.08 -11.51 28.96
C ALA A 367 -3.87 -10.63 27.72
N ALA A 368 -4.93 -10.11 27.11
CA ALA A 368 -4.82 -9.23 25.94
C ALA A 368 -4.78 -7.76 26.39
N ASP A 369 -3.82 -7.00 25.85
CA ASP A 369 -3.49 -5.59 26.17
C ASP A 369 -4.63 -4.57 25.90
N GLY A 370 -5.83 -4.74 26.44
CA GLY A 370 -6.96 -3.80 26.31
C GLY A 370 -8.28 -4.42 25.84
N ASP A 371 -9.24 -3.58 25.44
CA ASP A 371 -10.59 -3.99 24.96
C ASP A 371 -10.59 -4.51 23.51
N TYR A 372 -9.46 -5.03 23.04
CA TYR A 372 -9.33 -5.54 21.68
C TYR A 372 -10.21 -6.76 21.44
N ARG A 373 -10.62 -6.93 20.19
CA ARG A 373 -11.52 -7.97 19.72
C ARG A 373 -10.91 -8.75 18.57
N THR A 374 -10.06 -8.13 17.76
CA THR A 374 -9.28 -8.82 16.73
C THR A 374 -7.82 -8.44 16.88
N TYR A 375 -6.95 -9.41 16.62
CA TYR A 375 -5.51 -9.28 16.66
C TYR A 375 -4.92 -10.03 15.47
N VAL A 376 -4.13 -9.36 14.65
CA VAL A 376 -3.36 -9.92 13.54
C VAL A 376 -1.90 -9.66 13.84
N GLU A 377 -1.06 -10.67 13.73
CA GLU A 377 0.37 -10.55 13.96
C GLU A 377 1.12 -11.29 12.86
N ILE A 378 2.13 -10.62 12.28
CA ILE A 378 3.05 -11.19 11.31
C ILE A 378 4.43 -11.22 11.95
N THR A 379 5.09 -12.38 12.00
CA THR A 379 6.47 -12.49 12.50
C THR A 379 7.39 -12.85 11.34
N VAL A 380 8.42 -12.03 11.10
CA VAL A 380 9.34 -12.20 9.98
C VAL A 380 10.79 -12.27 10.45
N PRO A 381 11.66 -13.06 9.80
CA PRO A 381 13.09 -13.07 10.11
C PRO A 381 13.76 -11.74 9.75
N ILE A 382 14.73 -11.31 10.57
CA ILE A 382 15.62 -10.15 10.35
C ILE A 382 16.94 -10.64 9.76
N ILE A 383 17.50 -9.89 8.81
CA ILE A 383 18.86 -10.09 8.31
C ILE A 383 19.82 -9.28 9.19
N THR A 384 20.67 -9.98 9.92
CA THR A 384 21.70 -9.40 10.81
C THR A 384 22.99 -9.08 10.08
#